data_AF-A0A7S3X0E7-F1
#
_entry.id   AF-A0A7S3X0E7-F1
#
_cell.length_a   1.000
_cell.length_b   1.000
_cell.length_c   1.000
_cell.angle_alpha   90.00
_cell.angle_beta   90.00
_cell.angle_gamma   90.00
#
_symmetry.space_group_name_H-M   'P 1'
#
loop_
_entity.id
_entity.type
_entity.pdbx_description
1 polymer ?
#
loop_
_entity_poly.entity_id
_entity_poly.type
_entity_poly.pdbx_seq_one_letter_code
_entity_poly.pdbx_strand_id
1 'polypeptide(L)'
;AEAAEAAEAAEAALLAASPDGWLRSILDELQQSVEELSPASARRLRAELARDHTPFAPAWRASFADVTAHGVCGVCGADLSAGPLVPAQRARLREGLLAAAAARGPLHGLALRAFGEWVSRRGYKYVVDGANVAYRNQNYDGGRFSLEQVGLLLNEL
;
A
#
# COMPACT_ATOMS: atom_id res chain seq x y z
N ALA A 1 28.53 -11.99 19.98
CA ALA A 1 27.68 -12.04 18.77
C ALA A 1 26.49 -12.96 19.04
N GLU A 2 26.71 -14.27 19.19
CA GLU A 2 25.64 -15.25 19.51
C GLU A 2 24.75 -14.90 20.71
N ALA A 3 25.32 -14.46 21.83
CA ALA A 3 24.54 -14.10 23.02
C ALA A 3 23.69 -12.82 22.83
N ALA A 4 24.12 -11.91 21.96
CA ALA A 4 23.36 -10.70 21.64
C ALA A 4 22.22 -11.01 20.66
N GLU A 5 22.48 -11.88 19.69
CA GLU A 5 21.50 -12.37 18.71
C GLU A 5 20.41 -13.23 19.38
N ALA A 6 20.77 -14.05 20.37
CA ALA A 6 19.83 -14.81 21.19
C ALA A 6 18.99 -13.91 22.12
N ALA A 7 19.57 -12.83 22.65
CA ALA A 7 18.84 -11.87 23.49
C ALA A 7 17.84 -11.04 22.66
N GLU A 8 18.23 -10.62 21.46
CA GLU A 8 17.37 -9.90 20.51
C GLU A 8 16.21 -10.79 20.03
N ALA A 9 16.48 -12.07 19.74
CA ALA A 9 15.45 -13.04 19.39
C ALA A 9 14.48 -13.32 20.56
N ALA A 10 14.98 -13.39 21.79
CA ALA A 10 14.15 -13.58 22.98
C ALA A 10 13.27 -12.34 23.28
N GLU A 11 13.80 -11.14 23.10
CA GLU A 11 13.06 -9.88 23.25
C GLU A 11 11.97 -9.73 22.17
N ALA A 12 12.29 -10.05 20.91
CA ALA A 12 11.33 -10.08 19.82
C ALA A 12 10.20 -11.10 20.07
N ALA A 13 10.53 -12.28 20.59
CA ALA A 13 9.55 -13.29 20.97
C ALA A 13 8.65 -12.83 22.14
N LEU A 14 9.22 -12.11 23.12
CA LEU A 14 8.47 -11.54 24.24
C LEU A 14 7.51 -10.42 23.77
N LEU A 15 7.98 -9.55 22.87
CA LEU A 15 7.19 -8.50 22.25
C LEU A 15 6.05 -9.09 21.41
N ALA A 16 6.32 -10.10 20.60
CA ALA A 16 5.30 -10.80 19.80
C ALA A 16 4.26 -11.52 20.68
N ALA A 17 4.66 -12.03 21.85
CA ALA A 17 3.77 -12.66 22.82
C ALA A 17 2.97 -11.66 23.68
N SER A 18 3.28 -10.37 23.61
CA SER A 18 2.53 -9.32 24.29
C SER A 18 1.21 -9.00 23.57
N PRO A 19 0.18 -8.49 24.27
CA PRO A 19 -1.06 -8.02 23.64
C PRO A 19 -0.80 -6.99 22.52
N ASP A 20 0.22 -6.14 22.69
CA ASP A 20 0.62 -5.14 21.72
C ASP A 20 1.30 -5.77 20.48
N GLY A 21 2.07 -6.85 20.66
CA GLY A 21 2.70 -7.57 19.54
C GLY A 21 1.71 -8.36 18.70
N TRP A 22 0.75 -9.02 19.34
CA TRP A 22 -0.36 -9.67 18.64
C TRP A 22 -1.18 -8.66 17.82
N LEU A 23 -1.51 -7.52 18.40
CA LEU A 23 -2.24 -6.46 17.71
C LEU A 23 -1.45 -5.91 16.53
N ARG A 24 -0.15 -5.65 16.71
CA ARG A 24 0.73 -5.20 15.62
C ARG A 24 0.78 -6.23 14.49
N SER A 25 0.91 -7.52 14.79
CA SER A 25 0.90 -8.58 13.77
C SER A 25 -0.38 -8.56 12.94
N ILE A 26 -1.54 -8.43 13.58
CA ILE A 26 -2.83 -8.36 12.87
C ILE A 26 -2.93 -7.09 12.03
N LEU A 27 -2.51 -5.94 12.58
CA LEU A 27 -2.55 -4.67 11.84
C LEU A 27 -1.59 -4.70 10.64
N ASP A 28 -0.41 -5.32 10.79
CA ASP A 28 0.56 -5.49 9.72
C ASP A 28 0.01 -6.42 8.62
N GLU A 29 -0.65 -7.52 9.00
CA GLU A 29 -1.32 -8.42 8.04
C GLU A 29 -2.45 -7.71 7.29
N LEU A 30 -3.29 -6.95 7.99
CA LEU A 30 -4.37 -6.16 7.39
C LEU A 30 -3.82 -5.06 6.47
N GLN A 31 -2.72 -4.42 6.85
CA GLN A 31 -2.07 -3.41 6.00
C GLN A 31 -1.50 -4.03 4.71
N GLN A 32 -1.09 -5.30 4.75
CA GLN A 32 -0.56 -6.02 3.59
C GLN A 32 -1.65 -6.57 2.66
N SER A 33 -2.85 -6.88 3.18
CA SER A 33 -3.93 -7.47 2.36
C SER A 33 -4.65 -6.44 1.47
N VAL A 34 -4.56 -5.14 1.78
CA VAL A 34 -5.29 -4.05 1.10
C VAL A 34 -6.83 -4.25 1.18
N GLU A 35 -7.30 -5.15 2.04
CA GLU A 35 -8.73 -5.43 2.19
C GLU A 35 -9.36 -4.53 3.26
N GLU A 36 -10.50 -3.95 2.93
CA GLU A 36 -11.31 -3.24 3.92
C GLU A 36 -11.99 -4.24 4.86
N LEU A 37 -11.87 -4.00 6.17
CA LEU A 37 -12.62 -4.77 7.15
C LEU A 37 -14.13 -4.55 6.96
N SER A 38 -14.88 -5.65 6.92
CA SER A 38 -16.34 -5.55 6.97
C SER A 38 -16.80 -4.78 8.23
N PRO A 39 -17.95 -4.08 8.20
CA PRO A 39 -18.45 -3.36 9.38
C PRO A 39 -18.62 -4.25 10.61
N ALA A 40 -18.95 -5.54 10.43
CA ALA A 40 -19.06 -6.50 11.52
C ALA A 40 -17.68 -6.84 12.13
N SER A 41 -16.68 -7.10 11.28
CA SER A 41 -15.30 -7.36 11.70
C SER A 41 -14.70 -6.15 12.43
N ALA A 42 -14.92 -4.95 11.91
CA ALA A 42 -14.43 -3.71 12.53
C ALA A 42 -15.06 -3.46 13.92
N ARG A 43 -16.38 -3.72 14.07
CA ARG A 43 -17.05 -3.65 15.39
C ARG A 43 -16.48 -4.67 16.38
N ARG A 44 -16.22 -5.89 15.93
CA ARG A 44 -15.60 -6.93 16.74
C ARG A 44 -14.20 -6.52 17.19
N LEU A 45 -13.36 -6.06 16.27
CA LEU A 45 -12.00 -5.60 16.58
C LEU A 45 -12.02 -4.46 17.60
N ARG A 46 -12.88 -3.45 17.43
CA ARG A 46 -13.06 -2.36 18.40
C ARG A 46 -13.44 -2.90 19.79
N ALA A 47 -14.35 -3.88 19.86
CA ALA A 47 -14.76 -4.48 21.13
C ALA A 47 -13.61 -5.26 21.79
N GLU A 48 -12.80 -5.98 21.02
CA GLU A 48 -11.61 -6.67 21.54
C GLU A 48 -10.56 -5.69 22.07
N LEU A 49 -10.32 -4.59 21.37
CA LEU A 49 -9.39 -3.53 21.79
C LEU A 49 -9.84 -2.82 23.07
N ALA A 50 -11.16 -2.68 23.27
CA ALA A 50 -11.72 -2.03 24.44
C ALA A 50 -11.83 -2.94 25.68
N ARG A 51 -11.48 -4.24 25.57
CA ARG A 51 -11.44 -5.13 26.74
C ARG A 51 -10.20 -4.80 27.57
N ASP A 52 -10.37 -4.74 28.89
CA ASP A 52 -9.25 -4.63 29.83
C ASP A 52 -8.44 -5.92 29.85
N HIS A 53 -7.40 -5.96 29.00
CA HIS A 53 -6.41 -7.03 29.01
C HIS A 53 -5.25 -6.61 29.93
N THR A 54 -5.36 -6.95 31.21
CA THR A 54 -4.27 -6.91 32.24
C THR A 54 -3.89 -5.55 32.85
N PRO A 55 -3.39 -5.52 34.12
CA PRO A 55 -3.16 -4.27 34.87
C PRO A 55 -1.90 -3.47 34.47
N PHE A 56 -1.21 -3.87 33.40
CA PHE A 56 0.06 -3.26 32.96
C PHE A 56 0.04 -2.72 31.53
N ALA A 57 -1.08 -2.87 30.80
CA ALA A 57 -1.22 -2.31 29.45
C ALA A 57 -2.09 -1.04 29.50
N PRO A 58 -1.73 0.03 28.78
CA PRO A 58 -2.62 1.18 28.64
C PRO A 58 -3.94 0.72 27.99
N ALA A 59 -5.06 1.18 28.54
CA ALA A 59 -6.38 0.89 27.97
C ALA A 59 -6.46 1.48 26.55
N TRP A 60 -6.46 0.60 25.54
CA TRP A 60 -6.60 0.99 24.15
C TRP A 60 -7.98 1.62 23.92
N ARG A 61 -7.99 2.83 23.34
CA ARG A 61 -9.23 3.54 23.00
C ARG A 61 -9.44 3.50 21.49
N ALA A 62 -10.42 2.72 21.05
CA ALA A 62 -10.80 2.60 19.65
C ALA A 62 -12.19 3.20 19.40
N SER A 63 -12.29 4.02 18.34
CA SER A 63 -13.54 4.65 17.90
C SER A 63 -13.65 4.59 16.39
N PHE A 64 -14.89 4.59 15.88
CA PHE A 64 -15.13 4.86 14.47
C PHE A 64 -15.02 6.36 14.24
N ALA A 65 -14.34 6.74 13.16
CA ALA A 65 -14.09 8.12 12.81
C ALA A 65 -14.21 8.28 11.29
N ASP A 66 -14.77 9.40 10.86
CA ASP A 66 -14.63 9.85 9.50
C ASP A 66 -13.26 10.49 9.30
N VAL A 67 -12.75 10.39 8.07
CA VAL A 67 -11.54 11.11 7.64
C VAL A 67 -11.98 12.35 6.87
N THR A 68 -11.44 13.50 7.27
CA THR A 68 -11.74 14.77 6.61
C THR A 68 -11.23 14.79 5.17
N ALA A 69 -11.69 15.75 4.36
CA ALA A 69 -11.18 15.96 3.00
C ALA A 69 -9.66 16.25 2.93
N HIS A 70 -9.05 16.62 4.06
CA HIS A 70 -7.61 16.84 4.19
C HIS A 70 -6.82 15.61 4.69
N GLY A 71 -7.48 14.46 4.86
CA GLY A 71 -6.82 13.24 5.34
C GLY A 71 -6.67 13.15 6.86
N VAL A 72 -7.30 14.04 7.64
CA VAL A 72 -7.18 14.04 9.12
C VAL A 72 -8.30 13.21 9.75
N CYS A 73 -7.95 12.37 10.73
CA CYS A 73 -8.90 11.58 11.52
C CYS A 73 -9.75 12.47 12.45
N GLY A 74 -11.07 12.36 12.36
CA GLY A 74 -12.02 13.17 13.15
C GLY A 74 -12.03 12.89 14.66
N VAL A 75 -11.40 11.82 15.14
CA VAL A 75 -11.37 11.47 16.57
C VAL A 75 -10.04 11.82 17.23
N CYS A 76 -8.90 11.41 16.65
CA CYS A 76 -7.58 11.63 17.26
C CYS A 76 -6.79 12.78 16.65
N GLY A 77 -7.27 13.37 15.55
CA GLY A 77 -6.57 14.45 14.84
C GLY A 77 -5.29 14.01 14.12
N ALA A 78 -5.01 12.70 14.05
CA ALA A 78 -3.87 12.18 13.30
C ALA A 78 -4.03 12.45 11.80
N ASP A 79 -2.94 12.84 11.15
CA ASP A 79 -2.84 12.97 9.70
C ASP A 79 -2.61 11.59 9.08
N LEU A 80 -3.58 11.15 8.27
CA LEU A 80 -3.56 9.87 7.54
C LEU A 80 -3.22 10.09 6.05
N SER A 81 -2.82 11.29 5.65
CA SER A 81 -2.45 11.56 4.27
C SER A 81 -1.26 10.68 3.87
N ALA A 82 -1.41 10.00 2.73
CA ALA A 82 -0.32 9.23 2.17
C ALA A 82 0.78 10.18 1.68
N GLY A 83 1.85 10.28 2.45
CA GLY A 83 3.04 11.02 2.04
C GLY A 83 3.70 10.39 0.82
N PRO A 84 4.51 11.15 0.06
CA PRO A 84 5.29 10.59 -1.03
C PRO A 84 6.27 9.54 -0.50
N LEU A 85 6.43 8.43 -1.23
CA LEU A 85 7.42 7.40 -0.91
C LEU A 85 8.79 8.04 -0.69
N VAL A 86 9.49 7.72 0.40
CA VAL A 86 10.84 8.25 0.65
C VAL A 86 11.85 7.67 -0.38
N PRO A 87 13.03 8.29 -0.60
CA PRO A 87 14.00 7.83 -1.60
C PRO A 87 14.32 6.33 -1.52
N ALA A 88 14.49 5.78 -0.32
CA ALA A 88 14.76 4.35 -0.10
C ALA A 88 13.59 3.45 -0.54
N GLN A 89 12.35 3.83 -0.22
CA GLN A 89 11.14 3.11 -0.65
C GLN A 89 10.99 3.14 -2.17
N ARG A 90 11.26 4.29 -2.81
CA ARG A 90 11.24 4.42 -4.28
C ARG A 90 12.28 3.54 -4.96
N ALA A 91 13.50 3.47 -4.39
CA ALA A 91 14.55 2.59 -4.89
C ALA A 91 14.12 1.12 -4.80
N ARG A 92 13.61 0.69 -3.63
CA ARG A 92 13.13 -0.67 -3.41
C ARG A 92 11.99 -1.05 -4.37
N LEU A 93 11.03 -0.16 -4.56
CA LEU A 93 9.93 -0.38 -5.52
C LEU A 93 10.47 -0.53 -6.94
N ARG A 94 11.40 0.33 -7.36
CA ARG A 94 12.03 0.26 -8.68
C ARG A 94 12.76 -1.06 -8.90
N GLU A 95 13.55 -1.49 -7.93
CA GLU A 95 14.28 -2.77 -7.98
C GLU A 95 13.32 -3.95 -8.06
N GLY A 96 12.24 -3.94 -7.25
CA GLY A 96 11.19 -4.96 -7.30
C GLY A 96 10.52 -5.05 -8.68
N LEU A 97 10.19 -3.92 -9.31
CA LEU A 97 9.61 -3.88 -10.65
C LEU A 97 10.58 -4.42 -11.72
N LEU A 98 11.86 -4.07 -11.63
CA LEU A 98 12.90 -4.58 -12.53
C LEU A 98 13.10 -6.09 -12.37
N ALA A 99 13.10 -6.58 -11.13
CA ALA A 99 13.20 -8.00 -10.83
C ALA A 99 11.98 -8.76 -11.37
N ALA A 100 10.77 -8.25 -11.15
CA ALA A 100 9.54 -8.84 -11.67
C ALA A 100 9.53 -8.89 -13.21
N ALA A 101 9.99 -7.83 -13.88
CA ALA A 101 10.12 -7.83 -15.34
C ALA A 101 11.15 -8.87 -15.80
N ALA A 102 12.32 -8.93 -15.16
CA ALA A 102 13.36 -9.92 -15.50
C ALA A 102 12.91 -11.36 -15.28
N ALA A 103 12.06 -11.62 -14.27
CA ALA A 103 11.47 -12.93 -14.02
C ALA A 103 10.54 -13.40 -15.16
N ARG A 104 9.95 -12.47 -15.93
CA ARG A 104 9.19 -12.80 -17.16
C ARG A 104 10.09 -13.09 -18.37
N GLY A 105 11.39 -12.83 -18.25
CA GLY A 105 12.41 -13.12 -19.25
C GLY A 105 13.46 -12.00 -19.35
N PRO A 106 14.71 -12.32 -19.72
CA PRO A 106 15.81 -11.37 -19.74
C PRO A 106 15.57 -10.15 -20.65
N LEU A 107 14.86 -10.36 -21.77
CA LEU A 107 14.48 -9.28 -22.70
C LEU A 107 13.52 -8.27 -22.09
N HIS A 108 12.59 -8.71 -21.22
CA HIS A 108 11.64 -7.80 -20.56
C HIS A 108 12.36 -6.88 -19.56
N GLY A 109 13.33 -7.41 -18.81
CA GLY A 109 14.16 -6.62 -17.89
C GLY A 109 15.01 -5.57 -18.64
N LEU A 110 15.58 -5.93 -19.80
CA LEU A 110 16.31 -4.99 -20.66
C LEU A 110 15.38 -3.92 -21.26
N ALA A 111 14.22 -4.32 -21.77
CA ALA A 111 13.24 -3.40 -22.34
C ALA A 111 12.74 -2.39 -21.30
N LEU A 112 12.44 -2.83 -20.07
CA LEU A 112 11.99 -1.94 -19.01
C LEU A 112 13.08 -0.93 -18.59
N ARG A 113 14.35 -1.36 -18.55
CA ARG A 113 15.48 -0.44 -18.31
C ARG A 113 15.62 0.60 -19.42
N ALA A 114 15.60 0.16 -20.67
CA ALA A 114 15.69 1.05 -21.83
C ALA A 114 14.54 2.06 -21.86
N PHE A 115 13.31 1.61 -21.55
CA PHE A 115 12.16 2.51 -21.41
C PHE A 115 12.35 3.51 -20.27
N GLY A 116 12.82 3.07 -19.10
CA GLY A 116 13.11 3.94 -17.96
C GLY A 116 14.13 5.03 -18.28
N GLU A 117 15.21 4.70 -19.00
CA GLU A 117 16.20 5.67 -19.47
C GLU A 117 15.64 6.65 -20.51
N TRP A 118 14.75 6.18 -21.39
CA TRP A 118 14.09 7.03 -22.37
C TRP A 118 13.11 8.02 -21.72
N VAL A 119 12.39 7.57 -20.68
CA VAL A 119 11.46 8.42 -19.91
C VAL A 119 12.22 9.43 -19.07
N SER A 120 13.31 9.04 -18.40
CA SER A 120 14.03 9.92 -17.45
C SER A 120 14.68 11.14 -18.10
N ARG A 121 14.94 11.09 -19.41
CA ARG A 121 15.46 12.23 -20.19
C ARG A 121 14.40 13.30 -20.47
N ARG A 122 13.15 13.08 -20.09
CA ARG A 122 12.01 13.96 -20.36
C ARG A 122 11.25 14.26 -19.07
N GLY A 123 10.73 15.48 -18.96
CA GLY A 123 9.86 15.88 -17.86
C GLY A 123 8.41 15.58 -18.20
N TYR A 124 7.88 14.46 -17.72
CA TYR A 124 6.45 14.14 -17.83
C TYR A 124 5.73 14.43 -16.52
N LYS A 125 4.59 15.13 -16.62
CA LYS A 125 3.68 15.34 -15.49
C LYS A 125 2.73 14.17 -15.29
N TYR A 126 2.33 13.52 -16.39
CA TYR A 126 1.38 12.41 -16.42
C TYR A 126 1.90 11.28 -17.31
N VAL A 127 1.54 10.04 -16.96
CA VAL A 127 1.74 8.85 -17.80
C VAL A 127 0.37 8.22 -18.01
N VAL A 128 0.00 8.01 -19.28
CA VAL A 128 -1.31 7.48 -19.66
C VAL A 128 -1.15 6.05 -20.18
N ASP A 129 -1.89 5.12 -19.58
CA ASP A 129 -2.06 3.79 -20.14
C ASP A 129 -3.10 3.83 -21.26
N GLY A 130 -2.61 4.09 -22.48
CA GLY A 130 -3.47 4.28 -23.65
C GLY A 130 -4.35 3.08 -23.96
N ALA A 131 -3.88 1.86 -23.70
CA ALA A 131 -4.67 0.66 -23.94
C ALA A 131 -5.88 0.59 -23.00
N ASN A 132 -5.66 0.81 -21.70
CA ASN A 132 -6.75 0.81 -20.73
C ASN A 132 -7.75 1.96 -20.97
N VAL A 133 -7.27 3.12 -21.45
CA VAL A 133 -8.15 4.23 -21.83
C VAL A 133 -8.98 3.87 -23.06
N ALA A 134 -8.33 3.36 -24.11
CA ALA A 134 -8.98 3.02 -25.39
C ALA A 134 -9.99 1.87 -25.28
N TYR A 135 -9.84 1.00 -24.28
CA TYR A 135 -10.79 -0.09 -23.98
C TYR A 135 -11.72 0.22 -22.81
N ARG A 136 -11.73 1.45 -22.30
CA ARG A 136 -12.60 1.80 -21.18
C ARG A 136 -14.07 1.61 -21.57
N ASN A 137 -14.77 0.79 -20.80
CA ASN A 137 -16.15 0.37 -21.06
C ASN A 137 -16.35 -0.31 -22.43
N GLN A 138 -15.31 -0.96 -22.98
CA GLN A 138 -15.37 -1.72 -24.24
C GLN A 138 -15.27 -3.24 -24.03
N ASN A 139 -15.34 -3.73 -22.78
CA ASN A 139 -15.24 -5.16 -22.46
C ASN A 139 -16.58 -5.90 -22.72
N TYR A 140 -17.07 -5.85 -23.95
CA TYR A 140 -18.25 -6.57 -24.43
C TYR A 140 -17.99 -7.09 -25.85
N ASP A 141 -18.81 -8.03 -26.32
CA ASP A 141 -18.63 -8.60 -27.66
C ASP A 141 -18.80 -7.52 -28.75
N GLY A 142 -17.77 -7.32 -29.56
CA GLY A 142 -17.68 -6.24 -30.54
C GLY A 142 -17.10 -4.91 -30.04
N GLY A 143 -16.65 -4.81 -28.78
CA GLY A 143 -15.90 -3.67 -28.28
C GLY A 143 -14.60 -3.43 -29.04
N ARG A 144 -14.19 -2.16 -29.20
CA ARG A 144 -13.06 -1.78 -30.05
C ARG A 144 -12.14 -0.79 -29.38
N PHE A 145 -10.88 -0.83 -29.78
CA PHE A 145 -9.91 0.19 -29.42
C PHE A 145 -10.35 1.56 -29.94
N SER A 146 -10.58 2.53 -29.07
CA SER A 146 -10.94 3.90 -29.45
C SER A 146 -9.78 4.88 -29.29
N LEU A 147 -9.19 5.32 -30.40
CA LEU A 147 -8.21 6.40 -30.41
C LEU A 147 -8.84 7.76 -30.01
N GLU A 148 -10.13 7.93 -30.27
CA GLU A 148 -10.86 9.14 -29.89
C GLU A 148 -10.91 9.29 -28.36
N GLN A 149 -11.15 8.21 -27.62
CA GLN A 149 -11.13 8.24 -26.15
C GLN A 149 -9.75 8.63 -25.60
N VAL A 150 -8.68 8.15 -26.22
CA VAL A 150 -7.31 8.54 -25.86
C VAL A 150 -7.11 10.03 -26.14
N GLY A 151 -7.53 10.51 -27.32
CA GLY A 151 -7.42 11.92 -27.68
C GLY A 151 -8.19 12.85 -26.73
N LEU A 152 -9.41 12.48 -26.36
CA LEU A 152 -10.22 13.24 -25.40
C LEU A 152 -9.54 13.35 -24.04
N LEU A 153 -8.98 12.26 -23.52
CA LEU A 153 -8.24 12.30 -22.25
C LEU A 153 -7.02 13.22 -22.36
N LEU A 154 -6.26 13.13 -23.46
CA LEU A 154 -5.05 13.94 -23.64
C LEU A 154 -5.35 15.45 -23.74
N ASN A 155 -6.55 15.85 -24.13
CA ASN A 155 -6.96 17.26 -24.17
C ASN A 155 -7.31 17.83 -22.78
N GLU A 156 -7.55 16.98 -21.79
CA GLU A 156 -8.01 17.36 -20.44
C GLU A 156 -6.90 17.29 -19.37
N LEU A 157 -5.70 16.82 -19.73
CA LEU A 157 -4.54 16.65 -18.83
C LEU A 157 -3.55 17.83 -18.92
#